data_AF-A0A0U5H3W5-F1
#
_entry.id   AF-A0A0U5H3W5-F1
#
_cell.length_a   1.000
_cell.length_b   1.000
_cell.length_c   1.000
_cell.angle_alpha   90.00
_cell.angle_beta   90.00
_cell.angle_gamma   90.00
#
_symmetry.space_group_name_H-M   'P 1'
#
loop_
_entity.id
_entity.type
_entity.pdbx_description
1 polymer ?
#
loop_
_entity_poly.entity_id
_entity_poly.type
_entity_poly.pdbx_seq_one_letter_code
_entity_poly.pdbx_strand_id
1 'polypeptide(L)'
;MNNKRHHDEYDGRKDLQDAGWQVSKRDAVAFNSGSETDRHLVAKTLVAKVLRDRGYRVDTEVVKDGVGEIDVVAYGLDEPPFAVEVETNPTKAVVSDKLSRYYRGEPFCECYVLDPTEMPDSLEAAREWVEAKL
;
A
#
# COMPACT_ATOMS: atom_id res chain seq x y z
N MET A 1 -11.22 16.34 18.26
CA MET A 1 -10.66 15.81 16.99
C MET A 1 -9.96 14.45 17.15
N ASN A 2 -9.47 14.07 18.33
CA ASN A 2 -8.79 12.76 18.49
C ASN A 2 -9.73 11.54 18.37
N ASN A 3 -11.00 11.67 18.78
CA ASN A 3 -11.93 10.53 18.85
C ASN A 3 -12.39 10.01 17.48
N LYS A 4 -12.60 10.92 16.50
CA LYS A 4 -13.03 10.53 15.15
C LYS A 4 -11.91 9.78 14.41
N ARG A 5 -10.68 10.33 14.38
CA ARG A 5 -9.55 9.67 13.71
C ARG A 5 -9.22 8.28 14.32
N HIS A 6 -9.41 8.12 15.62
CA HIS A 6 -9.28 6.81 16.27
C HIS A 6 -10.38 5.83 15.88
N HIS A 7 -11.60 6.31 15.66
CA HIS A 7 -12.72 5.51 15.18
C HIS A 7 -12.51 5.09 13.73
N ASP A 8 -12.16 6.03 12.85
CA ASP A 8 -11.93 5.76 11.42
C ASP A 8 -10.76 4.76 11.22
N GLU A 9 -9.67 4.89 12.00
CA GLU A 9 -8.59 3.88 12.03
C GLU A 9 -9.08 2.51 12.47
N TYR A 10 -9.82 2.47 13.57
CA TYR A 10 -10.28 1.22 14.15
C TYR A 10 -11.21 0.48 13.20
N ASP A 11 -12.18 1.17 12.62
CA ASP A 11 -13.16 0.60 11.69
C ASP A 11 -12.48 0.15 10.40
N GLY A 12 -11.65 1.00 9.77
CA GLY A 12 -10.96 0.63 8.55
C GLY A 12 -10.01 -0.57 8.72
N ARG A 13 -9.30 -0.65 9.85
CA ARG A 13 -8.47 -1.83 10.16
C ARG A 13 -9.33 -3.06 10.41
N LYS A 14 -10.46 -2.91 11.11
CA LYS A 14 -11.35 -4.01 11.41
C LYS A 14 -11.96 -4.58 10.14
N ASP A 15 -12.41 -3.74 9.22
CA ASP A 15 -12.97 -4.19 7.93
C ASP A 15 -11.95 -5.00 7.13
N LEU A 16 -10.68 -4.55 7.11
CA LEU A 16 -9.58 -5.30 6.49
C LEU A 16 -9.34 -6.65 7.17
N GLN A 17 -9.33 -6.68 8.51
CA GLN A 17 -9.14 -7.90 9.29
C GLN A 17 -10.32 -8.89 9.14
N ASP A 18 -11.55 -8.39 9.12
CA ASP A 18 -12.77 -9.18 8.92
C ASP A 18 -12.81 -9.76 7.49
N ALA A 19 -12.22 -9.06 6.51
CA ALA A 19 -11.97 -9.57 5.16
C ALA A 19 -10.79 -10.55 5.06
N GLY A 20 -10.06 -10.81 6.15
CA GLY A 20 -8.97 -11.79 6.23
C GLY A 20 -7.57 -11.24 5.96
N TRP A 21 -7.39 -9.92 5.85
CA TRP A 21 -6.08 -9.30 5.69
C TRP A 21 -5.35 -9.14 7.02
N GLN A 22 -4.06 -9.46 7.04
CA GLN A 22 -3.22 -9.42 8.23
C GLN A 22 -2.66 -8.02 8.49
N VAL A 23 -3.55 -7.05 8.72
CA VAL A 23 -3.17 -5.64 8.99
C VAL A 23 -2.84 -5.42 10.46
N SER A 24 -1.67 -4.83 10.73
CA SER A 24 -1.18 -4.42 12.02
C SER A 24 -1.70 -3.03 12.42
N LYS A 25 -1.86 -2.82 13.73
CA LYS A 25 -2.20 -1.50 14.29
C LYS A 25 -1.05 -0.49 14.18
N ARG A 26 0.21 -0.94 14.15
CA ARG A 26 1.39 -0.07 14.12
C ARG A 26 1.76 0.23 12.68
N ASP A 27 2.09 1.49 12.37
CA ASP A 27 2.68 1.81 11.07
C ASP A 27 4.05 1.16 10.96
N ALA A 28 4.26 0.38 9.91
CA ALA A 28 5.50 -0.34 9.67
C ALA A 28 5.88 -0.26 8.19
N VAL A 29 7.18 -0.32 7.94
CA VAL A 29 7.76 -0.71 6.65
C VAL A 29 8.53 -1.99 6.94
N ALA A 30 7.97 -3.11 6.49
CA ALA A 30 8.53 -4.44 6.60
C ALA A 30 9.35 -4.75 5.36
N PHE A 31 10.42 -5.53 5.52
CA PHE A 31 11.13 -6.09 4.37
C PHE A 31 10.30 -7.23 3.78
N ASN A 32 10.29 -7.33 2.45
CA ASN A 32 9.62 -8.48 1.83
C ASN A 32 10.45 -9.76 2.02
N SER A 33 9.80 -10.91 1.89
CA SER A 33 10.45 -12.22 2.09
C SER A 33 11.20 -12.76 0.86
N GLY A 34 11.19 -12.00 -0.24
CA GLY A 34 11.61 -12.45 -1.57
C GLY A 34 12.82 -11.69 -2.13
N SER A 35 12.66 -11.17 -3.35
CA SER A 35 13.72 -10.51 -4.12
C SER A 35 13.64 -8.98 -4.02
N GLU A 36 13.43 -8.44 -2.81
CA GLU A 36 13.47 -6.99 -2.61
C GLU A 36 14.84 -6.43 -3.01
N THR A 37 14.85 -5.49 -3.94
CA THR A 37 16.04 -4.68 -4.20
C THR A 37 15.99 -3.41 -3.37
N ASP A 38 17.15 -2.77 -3.15
CA ASP A 38 17.21 -1.45 -2.48
C ASP A 38 16.25 -0.44 -3.10
N ARG A 39 16.05 -0.49 -4.43
CA ARG A 39 15.13 0.40 -5.15
C ARG A 39 13.67 0.13 -4.81
N HIS A 40 13.27 -1.14 -4.63
CA HIS A 40 11.93 -1.50 -4.15
C HIS A 40 11.72 -0.99 -2.72
N LEU A 41 12.68 -1.27 -1.83
CA LEU A 41 12.60 -0.85 -0.44
C LEU A 41 12.48 0.67 -0.30
N VAL A 42 13.28 1.42 -1.06
CA VAL A 42 13.22 2.89 -1.08
C VAL A 42 11.87 3.37 -1.61
N ALA A 43 11.39 2.83 -2.73
CA ALA A 43 10.08 3.19 -3.28
C ALA A 43 8.94 2.92 -2.29
N LYS A 44 8.91 1.72 -1.70
CA LYS A 44 7.93 1.31 -0.68
C LYS A 44 7.97 2.22 0.55
N THR A 45 9.17 2.56 1.02
CA THR A 45 9.36 3.50 2.14
C THR A 45 8.84 4.89 1.82
N LEU A 46 9.09 5.40 0.60
CA LEU A 46 8.60 6.70 0.17
C LEU A 46 7.08 6.72 0.02
N VAL A 47 6.48 5.68 -0.56
CA VAL A 47 5.02 5.48 -0.62
C VAL A 47 4.43 5.53 0.79
N ALA A 48 4.93 4.71 1.70
CA ALA A 48 4.47 4.70 3.09
C ALA A 48 4.60 6.09 3.73
N LYS A 49 5.73 6.78 3.53
CA LYS A 49 5.95 8.12 4.09
C LYS A 49 5.00 9.18 3.51
N VAL A 50 4.78 9.19 2.20
CA VAL A 50 3.85 10.12 1.53
C VAL A 50 2.42 9.91 2.03
N LEU A 51 1.97 8.65 2.12
CA LEU A 51 0.65 8.31 2.63
C LEU A 51 0.47 8.71 4.10
N ARG A 52 1.50 8.46 4.93
CA ARG A 52 1.52 8.94 6.32
C ARG A 52 1.42 10.46 6.42
N ASP A 53 2.10 11.19 5.54
CA ASP A 53 2.03 12.66 5.48
C ASP A 53 0.66 13.16 5.03
N ARG A 54 -0.04 12.39 4.18
CA ARG A 54 -1.44 12.62 3.79
C ARG A 54 -2.46 12.22 4.88
N GLY A 55 -2.01 11.65 6.00
CA GLY A 55 -2.82 11.35 7.17
C GLY A 55 -3.30 9.90 7.30
N TYR A 56 -3.00 9.04 6.32
CA TYR A 56 -3.36 7.63 6.37
C TYR A 56 -2.59 6.88 7.46
N ARG A 57 -3.14 5.76 7.90
CA ARG A 57 -2.40 4.63 8.45
C ARG A 57 -1.81 3.83 7.31
N VAL A 58 -0.65 3.26 7.55
CA VAL A 58 0.01 2.40 6.56
C VAL A 58 0.43 1.10 7.20
N ASP A 59 0.35 0.03 6.43
CA ASP A 59 1.03 -1.22 6.73
C ASP A 59 1.60 -1.78 5.43
N THR A 60 2.62 -2.62 5.52
CA THR A 60 3.35 -3.12 4.34
C THR A 60 3.54 -4.62 4.41
N GLU A 61 3.63 -5.28 3.26
CA GLU A 61 3.71 -6.75 3.17
C GLU A 61 2.48 -7.39 3.82
N VAL A 62 1.29 -6.86 3.51
CA VAL A 62 0.03 -7.28 4.11
C VAL A 62 -0.48 -8.52 3.39
N VAL A 63 -0.51 -9.63 4.11
CA VAL A 63 -0.89 -10.94 3.56
C VAL A 63 -2.37 -11.25 3.76
N LYS A 64 -2.98 -11.92 2.78
CA LYS A 64 -4.22 -12.67 2.93
C LYS A 64 -4.04 -14.08 2.36
N ASP A 65 -4.27 -15.08 3.20
CA ASP A 65 -4.13 -16.48 2.84
C ASP A 65 -5.00 -16.86 1.64
N GLY A 66 -4.39 -17.48 0.63
CA GLY A 66 -5.07 -17.90 -0.60
C GLY A 66 -5.38 -16.77 -1.60
N VAL A 67 -5.03 -15.52 -1.30
CA VAL A 67 -5.22 -14.37 -2.22
C VAL A 67 -3.89 -13.77 -2.65
N GLY A 68 -3.03 -13.40 -1.70
CA GLY A 68 -1.74 -12.78 -2.01
C GLY A 68 -1.23 -11.87 -0.90
N GLU A 69 -0.23 -11.07 -1.26
CA GLU A 69 0.43 -10.09 -0.42
C GLU A 69 0.41 -8.74 -1.15
N ILE A 70 0.15 -7.66 -0.40
CA ILE A 70 0.14 -6.28 -0.90
C ILE A 70 1.32 -5.54 -0.29
N ASP A 71 2.13 -4.89 -1.11
CA ASP A 71 3.33 -4.17 -0.66
C ASP A 71 3.01 -3.03 0.31
N VAL A 72 1.97 -2.23 0.04
CA VAL A 72 1.49 -1.16 0.95
C VAL A 72 -0.03 -1.08 0.96
N VAL A 73 -0.62 -1.04 2.16
CA VAL A 73 -2.04 -0.75 2.38
C VAL A 73 -2.20 0.60 3.07
N ALA A 74 -3.01 1.48 2.48
CA ALA A 74 -3.41 2.75 3.06
C ALA A 74 -4.83 2.63 3.66
N TYR A 75 -5.02 3.07 4.90
CA TYR A 75 -6.33 2.99 5.57
C TYR A 75 -6.49 4.05 6.69
N GLY A 76 -7.64 4.05 7.35
CA GLY A 76 -7.85 4.77 8.61
C GLY A 76 -8.14 6.25 8.48
N LEU A 77 -8.55 6.67 7.29
CA LEU A 77 -9.33 7.89 7.07
C LEU A 77 -10.80 7.50 6.88
N ASP A 78 -11.69 8.50 6.82
CA ASP A 78 -13.13 8.35 6.53
C ASP A 78 -13.36 8.05 5.02
N GLU A 79 -12.52 7.19 4.46
CA GLU A 79 -12.44 6.81 3.04
C GLU A 79 -12.07 5.31 2.95
N PRO A 80 -12.53 4.58 1.92
CA PRO A 80 -12.17 3.18 1.74
C PRO A 80 -10.65 2.99 1.64
N PRO A 81 -10.11 1.86 2.12
CA PRO A 81 -8.69 1.57 1.99
C PRO A 81 -8.31 1.35 0.52
N PHE A 82 -7.03 1.53 0.20
CA PHE A 82 -6.49 1.20 -1.11
C PHE A 82 -5.11 0.55 -1.00
N ALA A 83 -4.74 -0.15 -2.07
CA ALA A 83 -3.49 -0.88 -2.19
C ALA A 83 -2.49 -0.11 -3.06
N VAL A 84 -1.20 -0.25 -2.75
CA VAL A 84 -0.09 0.16 -3.62
C VAL A 84 0.88 -0.99 -3.74
N GLU A 85 1.26 -1.27 -4.98
CA GLU A 85 2.15 -2.36 -5.40
C GLU A 85 3.39 -1.74 -6.07
N VAL A 86 4.57 -2.18 -5.66
CA VAL A 86 5.87 -1.77 -6.19
C VAL A 86 6.42 -2.93 -7.01
N GLU A 87 6.21 -2.88 -8.32
CA GLU A 87 6.44 -4.01 -9.23
C GLU A 87 7.40 -3.61 -10.34
N THR A 88 8.47 -4.38 -10.56
CA THR A 88 9.47 -4.07 -11.60
C THR A 88 8.97 -4.43 -13.00
N ASN A 89 8.99 -3.47 -13.93
CA ASN A 89 8.58 -3.65 -15.33
C ASN A 89 7.20 -4.35 -15.45
N PRO A 90 6.15 -3.85 -14.80
CA PRO A 90 4.87 -4.55 -14.72
C PRO A 90 4.24 -4.60 -16.11
N THR A 91 3.88 -5.80 -16.57
CA THR A 91 3.09 -5.94 -17.79
C THR A 91 1.64 -5.57 -17.52
N LYS A 92 0.89 -5.17 -18.56
CA LYS A 92 -0.57 -4.95 -18.45
C LYS A 92 -1.31 -6.15 -17.87
N ALA A 93 -0.83 -7.37 -18.14
CA ALA A 93 -1.41 -8.59 -17.60
C ALA A 93 -1.19 -8.69 -16.08
N VAL A 94 0.02 -8.38 -15.59
CA VAL A 94 0.35 -8.35 -14.15
C VAL A 94 -0.50 -7.32 -13.42
N VAL A 95 -0.62 -6.10 -13.98
CA VAL A 95 -1.46 -5.04 -13.40
C VAL A 95 -2.92 -5.47 -13.36
N SER A 96 -3.45 -6.02 -14.46
CA SER A 96 -4.84 -6.47 -14.52
C SER A 96 -5.13 -7.61 -13.56
N ASP A 97 -4.17 -8.53 -13.37
CA ASP A 97 -4.30 -9.65 -12.46
C ASP A 97 -4.32 -9.17 -11.00
N LYS A 98 -3.40 -8.29 -10.59
CA LYS A 98 -3.40 -7.66 -9.24
C LYS A 98 -4.69 -6.87 -8.99
N LEU A 99 -5.13 -6.06 -9.94
CA LEU A 99 -6.42 -5.36 -9.86
C LEU A 99 -7.59 -6.33 -9.67
N SER A 100 -7.61 -7.44 -10.42
CA SER A 100 -8.69 -8.43 -10.29
C SER A 100 -8.71 -9.12 -8.91
N ARG A 101 -7.53 -9.38 -8.34
CA ARG A 101 -7.35 -10.03 -7.04
C ARG A 101 -7.73 -9.13 -5.87
N TYR A 102 -7.45 -7.83 -5.95
CA TYR A 102 -7.62 -6.93 -4.80
C TYR A 102 -8.82 -5.98 -4.90
N TYR A 103 -9.49 -5.90 -6.06
CA TYR A 103 -10.67 -5.05 -6.21
C TYR A 103 -11.99 -5.83 -6.09
N ARG A 104 -12.03 -7.08 -6.55
CA ARG A 104 -13.30 -7.84 -6.61
C ARG A 104 -13.55 -8.63 -5.33
N GLY A 105 -14.50 -8.15 -4.53
CA GLY A 105 -14.90 -8.83 -3.29
C GLY A 105 -13.95 -8.60 -2.12
N GLU A 106 -13.03 -7.65 -2.28
CA GLU A 106 -12.08 -7.19 -1.28
C GLU A 106 -12.41 -5.74 -0.88
N PRO A 107 -11.97 -5.29 0.31
CA PRO A 107 -12.34 -3.97 0.84
C PRO A 107 -11.64 -2.79 0.15
N PHE A 108 -10.76 -3.02 -0.83
CA PHE A 108 -9.99 -1.95 -1.47
C PHE A 108 -10.77 -1.27 -2.60
N CYS A 109 -10.75 0.07 -2.61
CA CYS A 109 -11.36 0.84 -3.70
C CYS A 109 -10.45 0.97 -4.93
N GLU A 110 -9.14 0.93 -4.73
CA GLU A 110 -8.14 1.16 -5.78
C GLU A 110 -6.88 0.33 -5.52
N CYS A 111 -6.12 0.06 -6.59
CA CYS A 111 -4.79 -0.51 -6.51
C CYS A 111 -3.85 0.23 -7.48
N TYR A 112 -2.85 0.90 -6.92
CA TYR A 112 -1.82 1.61 -7.66
C TYR A 112 -0.63 0.68 -7.90
N VAL A 113 -0.09 0.67 -9.11
CA VAL A 113 1.13 -0.09 -9.43
C VAL A 113 2.22 0.88 -9.85
N LEU A 114 3.30 0.91 -9.08
CA LEU A 114 4.46 1.78 -9.28
C LEU A 114 5.64 0.94 -9.74
N ASP A 115 6.24 1.30 -10.88
CA ASP A 115 7.46 0.65 -11.35
C ASP A 115 8.71 1.34 -10.76
N PRO A 116 9.42 0.69 -9.81
CA PRO A 116 10.58 1.32 -9.17
C PRO A 116 11.72 1.59 -10.15
N THR A 117 11.74 0.98 -11.35
CA THR A 117 12.74 1.29 -12.37
C THR A 117 12.55 2.68 -12.98
N GLU A 118 11.34 3.23 -12.93
CA GLU A 118 11.02 4.61 -13.35
C GLU A 118 11.34 5.66 -12.28
N MET A 119 11.57 5.23 -11.03
CA MET A 119 11.81 6.15 -9.89
C MET A 119 13.10 6.94 -10.12
N PRO A 120 13.11 8.28 -10.02
CA PRO A 120 14.35 9.06 -10.07
C PRO A 120 15.36 8.69 -8.98
N ASP A 121 16.65 8.93 -9.22
CA ASP A 121 17.71 8.53 -8.28
C ASP A 121 17.86 9.49 -7.08
N SER A 122 17.46 10.77 -7.21
CA SER A 122 17.47 11.69 -6.08
C SER A 122 16.23 11.50 -5.20
N LEU A 123 16.41 11.55 -3.87
CA LEU A 123 15.29 11.35 -2.93
C LEU A 123 14.15 12.37 -3.11
N GLU A 124 14.49 13.61 -3.44
CA GLU A 124 13.51 14.67 -3.69
C GLU A 124 12.66 14.35 -4.92
N ALA A 125 13.29 14.06 -6.06
CA ALA A 125 12.56 13.71 -7.28
C ALA A 125 11.84 12.35 -7.16
N ALA A 126 12.39 11.39 -6.41
CA ALA A 126 11.74 10.13 -6.11
C ALA A 126 10.44 10.34 -5.30
N ARG A 127 10.47 11.26 -4.32
CA ARG A 127 9.27 11.63 -3.56
C ARG A 127 8.23 12.30 -4.45
N GLU A 128 8.63 13.28 -5.27
CA GLU A 128 7.72 13.94 -6.22
C GLU A 128 7.11 12.94 -7.20
N TRP A 129 7.90 11.97 -7.68
CA TRP A 129 7.44 10.90 -8.53
C TRP A 129 6.38 10.01 -7.85
N VAL A 130 6.59 9.63 -6.58
CA VAL A 130 5.58 8.91 -5.78
C VAL A 130 4.31 9.74 -5.64
N GLU A 131 4.44 11.01 -5.28
CA GLU A 131 3.29 11.91 -5.10
C GLU A 131 2.47 12.10 -6.38
N ALA A 132 3.11 12.06 -7.56
CA ALA A 132 2.42 12.16 -8.85
C ALA A 132 1.72 10.86 -9.30
N LYS A 133 2.09 9.71 -8.71
CA LYS A 133 1.54 8.39 -9.04
C LYS A 133 0.40 7.96 -8.10
N LEU A 134 0.27 8.62 -6.94
CA LEU A 134 -0.75 8.39 -5.90
C LEU A 134 -1.72 9.57 -5.82
#